data_AF-A0A536CR82-F1
#
_entry.id   AF-A0A536CR82-F1
#
_cell.length_a   1.000
_cell.length_b   1.000
_cell.length_c   1.000
_cell.angle_alpha   90.00
_cell.angle_beta   90.00
_cell.angle_gamma   90.00
#
_symmetry.space_group_name_H-M   'P 1'
#
loop_
_entity.id
_entity.type
_entity.pdbx_description
1 polymer ?
#
loop_
_entity_poly.entity_id
_entity_poly.type
_entity_poly.pdbx_seq_one_letter_code
_entity_poly.pdbx_strand_id
1 'polypeptide(L)'
;MRRPERDALNLTLVAASCALLMVLPLVTTFDDLLSGWALQLGANNPLQSIVPVESRMIVGLLSALGIHSAAAGSHMVVWDRAGSMHVLLISWNCIGWQSLILLLVSFISGLRGGHPLESRVQVVIIGVAGTMLLNLLRVAAVAALAATWGQTPAILFHDYGGTVLVVGWLFGFWMFVQRWILPADRSEELETAPACIQ
;
A
#
# COMPACT_ATOMS: atom_id res chain seq x y z
N MET A 1 -11.93 -26.55 14.33
CA MET A 1 -10.80 -26.83 13.41
C MET A 1 -10.12 -28.12 13.83
N ARG A 2 -9.96 -29.06 12.89
CA ARG A 2 -9.27 -30.33 13.11
C ARG A 2 -7.75 -30.08 13.11
N ARG A 3 -6.99 -30.92 13.83
CA ARG A 3 -5.51 -30.84 13.90
C ARG A 3 -4.82 -30.64 12.53
N PRO A 4 -5.13 -31.42 11.47
CA PRO A 4 -4.49 -31.24 10.16
C PRO A 4 -4.80 -29.88 9.49
N GLU A 5 -5.98 -29.30 9.71
CA GLU A 5 -6.33 -27.97 9.17
C GLU A 5 -5.50 -26.86 9.84
N ARG A 6 -5.25 -27.00 11.14
CA ARG A 6 -4.38 -26.05 11.88
C ARG A 6 -2.94 -26.16 11.43
N ASP A 7 -2.45 -27.36 11.18
CA ASP A 7 -1.05 -27.58 10.77
C ASP A 7 -0.82 -27.04 9.35
N ALA A 8 -1.78 -27.24 8.44
CA ALA A 8 -1.76 -26.63 7.12
C ALA A 8 -1.79 -25.09 7.19
N LEU A 9 -2.71 -24.52 7.98
CA LEU A 9 -2.81 -23.08 8.17
C LEU A 9 -1.53 -22.47 8.77
N ASN A 10 -0.97 -23.10 9.79
CA ASN A 10 0.30 -22.68 10.40
C ASN A 10 1.44 -22.72 9.39
N LEU A 11 1.53 -23.78 8.58
CA LEU A 11 2.56 -23.92 7.56
C LEU A 11 2.43 -22.82 6.48
N THR A 12 1.20 -22.52 6.05
CA THR A 12 0.95 -21.43 5.09
C THR A 12 1.31 -20.08 5.67
N LEU A 13 0.96 -19.80 6.93
CA LEU A 13 1.31 -18.55 7.61
C LEU A 13 2.83 -18.38 7.74
N VAL A 14 3.54 -19.45 8.11
CA VAL A 14 5.00 -19.44 8.20
C VAL A 14 5.62 -19.21 6.82
N ALA A 15 5.17 -19.92 5.79
CA ALA A 15 5.68 -19.75 4.43
C ALA A 15 5.45 -18.33 3.91
N ALA A 16 4.25 -17.78 4.10
CA ALA A 16 3.92 -16.41 3.72
C ALA A 16 4.78 -15.38 4.47
N SER A 17 5.02 -15.59 5.77
CA SER A 17 5.88 -14.72 6.59
C SER A 17 7.33 -14.75 6.10
N CYS A 18 7.87 -15.94 5.81
CA CYS A 18 9.22 -16.07 5.26
C CYS A 18 9.35 -15.40 3.89
N ALA A 19 8.38 -15.58 3.00
CA ALA A 19 8.36 -14.93 1.70
C ALA A 19 8.31 -13.39 1.84
N LEU A 20 7.48 -12.88 2.75
CA LEU A 20 7.40 -11.45 3.05
C LEU A 20 8.75 -10.91 3.53
N LEU A 21 9.39 -11.58 4.51
CA LEU A 21 10.68 -11.18 5.04
C LEU A 21 11.79 -11.16 3.97
N MET A 22 11.74 -12.07 3.00
CA MET A 22 12.69 -12.09 1.88
C MET A 22 12.45 -10.96 0.86
N VAL A 23 11.20 -10.55 0.65
CA VAL A 23 10.83 -9.50 -0.30
C VAL A 23 11.07 -8.10 0.25
N LEU A 24 10.95 -7.90 1.57
CA LEU A 24 11.18 -6.60 2.22
C LEU A 24 12.47 -5.90 1.78
N PRO A 25 13.67 -6.50 1.90
CA PRO A 25 14.92 -5.82 1.52
C PRO A 25 14.99 -5.47 0.03
N LEU A 26 14.32 -6.26 -0.83
CA LEU A 26 14.24 -5.95 -2.25
C LEU A 26 13.40 -4.69 -2.49
N VAL A 27 12.24 -4.58 -1.84
CA VAL A 27 11.35 -3.43 -1.99
C VAL A 27 11.98 -2.18 -1.41
N THR A 28 12.59 -2.26 -0.22
CA THR A 28 13.26 -1.09 0.38
C THR A 28 14.44 -0.62 -0.47
N THR A 29 15.22 -1.53 -1.05
CA THR A 29 16.32 -1.16 -1.95
C THR A 29 15.79 -0.48 -3.23
N PHE A 30 14.67 -0.95 -3.77
CA PHE A 30 14.03 -0.33 -4.92
C PHE A 30 13.50 1.07 -4.58
N ASP A 31 12.90 1.24 -3.41
CA ASP A 31 12.41 2.53 -2.91
C ASP A 31 13.55 3.53 -2.71
N ASP A 32 14.68 3.10 -2.16
CA ASP A 32 15.89 3.91 -2.01
C ASP A 32 16.46 4.33 -3.36
N LEU A 33 16.50 3.41 -4.34
CA LEU A 33 16.94 3.69 -5.71
C LEU A 33 16.04 4.74 -6.37
N LEU A 34 14.72 4.58 -6.27
CA LEU A 34 13.75 5.53 -6.78
C LEU A 34 13.92 6.90 -6.13
N SER A 35 14.13 6.94 -4.81
CA SER A 35 14.38 8.19 -4.08
C SER A 35 15.64 8.90 -4.58
N GLY A 36 16.72 8.14 -4.79
CA GLY A 36 17.97 8.66 -5.35
C GLY A 36 17.78 9.23 -6.76
N TRP A 37 17.05 8.53 -7.64
CA TRP A 37 16.73 9.04 -8.98
C TRP A 37 15.83 10.27 -8.96
N ALA A 38 14.81 10.31 -8.10
CA ALA A 38 13.93 11.46 -7.98
C ALA A 38 14.69 12.71 -7.54
N LEU A 39 15.66 12.56 -6.63
CA LEU A 39 16.55 13.65 -6.22
C LEU A 39 17.44 14.12 -7.38
N GLN A 40 18.05 13.20 -8.14
CA GLN A 40 18.89 13.55 -9.28
C GLN A 40 18.13 14.27 -10.40
N LEU A 41 16.87 13.90 -10.62
CA LEU A 41 15.99 14.51 -11.62
C LEU A 41 15.32 15.81 -11.13
N GLY A 42 15.50 16.20 -9.87
CA GLY A 42 14.84 17.37 -9.28
C GLY A 42 13.32 17.21 -9.11
N ALA A 43 12.82 15.97 -9.08
CA ALA A 43 11.40 15.65 -8.91
C ALA A 43 10.89 15.89 -7.47
N ASN A 44 11.78 16.16 -6.53
CA ASN A 44 11.45 16.51 -5.15
C ASN A 44 10.56 17.76 -5.04
N ASN A 45 10.83 18.80 -5.83
CA ASN A 45 10.04 20.05 -5.81
C ASN A 45 8.57 19.85 -6.25
N PRO A 46 8.28 19.25 -7.42
CA PRO A 46 6.90 19.03 -7.83
C PRO A 46 6.18 18.06 -6.90
N LEU A 47 6.83 17.00 -6.41
CA LEU A 47 6.23 16.12 -5.43
C LEU A 47 5.91 16.86 -4.12
N GLN A 48 6.84 17.69 -3.61
CA GLN A 48 6.62 18.46 -2.39
C GLN A 48 5.42 19.40 -2.48
N SER A 49 5.04 19.87 -3.67
CA SER A 49 3.87 20.72 -3.89
C SER A 49 2.52 20.03 -3.59
N ILE A 50 2.49 18.70 -3.61
CA ILE A 50 1.30 17.88 -3.36
C ILE A 50 1.11 17.63 -1.85
N VAL A 51 2.20 17.65 -1.07
CA VAL A 51 2.20 17.37 0.38
C VAL A 51 1.15 18.20 1.16
N PRO A 52 0.93 19.51 0.90
CA PRO A 52 -0.08 20.27 1.64
C PRO A 52 -1.51 19.82 1.40
N VAL A 53 -1.79 19.15 0.28
CA VAL A 53 -3.12 18.56 0.03
C VAL A 53 -3.25 17.28 0.86
N GLU A 54 -2.23 16.43 0.80
CA GLU A 54 -2.17 15.19 1.56
C GLU A 54 -2.26 15.41 3.08
N SER A 55 -1.54 16.41 3.61
CA SER A 55 -1.57 16.75 5.03
C SER A 55 -2.97 17.09 5.54
N ARG A 56 -3.76 17.81 4.73
CA ARG A 56 -5.18 18.10 5.05
C ARG A 56 -6.05 16.87 5.02
N MET A 57 -5.83 15.95 4.07
CA MET A 57 -6.57 14.69 4.00
C MET A 57 -6.28 13.82 5.23
N ILE A 58 -5.02 13.75 5.65
CA ILE A 58 -4.59 13.03 6.85
C ILE A 58 -5.23 13.62 8.11
N VAL A 59 -5.26 14.95 8.24
CA VAL A 59 -5.96 15.62 9.36
C VAL A 59 -7.44 15.29 9.35
N GLY A 60 -8.09 15.23 8.19
CA GLY A 60 -9.48 14.78 8.06
C GLY A 60 -9.69 13.35 8.57
N LEU A 61 -8.80 12.42 8.22
CA LEU A 61 -8.83 11.03 8.70
C LEU A 61 -8.62 10.94 10.22
N LEU A 62 -7.64 11.66 10.75
CA LEU A 62 -7.36 11.72 12.19
C LEU A 62 -8.53 12.32 12.97
N SER A 63 -9.15 13.38 12.43
CA SER A 63 -10.32 14.03 13.02
C SER A 63 -11.52 13.08 13.05
N ALA A 64 -11.71 12.25 12.02
CA ALA A 64 -12.75 11.22 11.99
C ALA A 64 -12.55 10.14 13.08
N LEU A 65 -11.31 9.94 13.53
CA LEU A 65 -10.95 9.06 14.65
C LEU A 65 -10.97 9.77 16.02
N GLY A 66 -11.35 11.05 16.07
CA GLY A 66 -11.37 11.86 17.29
C GLY A 66 -9.99 12.34 17.76
N ILE A 67 -8.97 12.26 16.90
CA ILE A 67 -7.62 12.74 17.20
C ILE A 67 -7.52 14.21 16.78
N HIS A 68 -7.25 15.08 17.75
CA HIS A 68 -7.04 16.51 17.50
C HIS A 68 -5.76 16.67 16.67
N SER A 69 -5.90 17.26 15.49
CA SER A 69 -4.79 17.48 14.56
C SER A 69 -5.04 18.71 13.67
N ALA A 70 -3.97 19.32 13.19
CA ALA A 70 -4.02 20.48 12.31
C ALA A 70 -2.91 20.40 11.26
N ALA A 71 -3.17 20.92 10.06
CA ALA A 71 -2.20 20.97 8.97
C ALA A 71 -1.77 22.41 8.71
N ALA A 72 -0.47 22.63 8.59
CA ALA A 72 0.17 23.89 8.23
C ALA A 72 1.18 23.65 7.10
N GLY A 73 0.68 23.63 5.85
CA GLY A 73 1.49 23.31 4.69
C GLY A 73 1.98 21.86 4.72
N SER A 74 3.30 21.66 4.67
CA SER A 74 3.96 20.35 4.83
C SER A 74 4.12 19.90 6.27
N HIS A 75 3.79 20.76 7.23
CA HIS A 75 3.81 20.41 8.64
C HIS A 75 2.41 19.96 9.07
N MET A 76 2.37 18.95 9.91
CA MET A 76 1.17 18.57 10.64
C MET A 76 1.47 18.62 12.13
N VAL A 77 0.44 18.99 12.89
CA VAL A 77 0.49 19.06 14.33
C VAL A 77 -0.54 18.09 14.88
N VAL A 78 -0.12 17.24 15.80
CA VAL A 78 -1.00 16.29 16.49
C VAL A 78 -0.86 16.49 17.98
N TRP A 79 -1.99 16.51 18.69
CA TRP A 79 -2.02 16.62 20.14
C TRP A 79 -2.20 15.26 20.77
N ASP A 80 -1.40 14.98 21.80
CA ASP A 80 -1.61 13.80 22.64
C ASP A 80 -2.78 14.02 23.62
N ARG A 81 -3.13 12.99 24.39
CA ARG A 81 -4.18 13.09 25.42
C ARG A 81 -3.82 14.00 26.61
N ALA A 82 -2.53 14.27 26.82
CA ALA A 82 -2.03 15.19 27.84
C ALA A 82 -2.00 16.65 27.36
N GLY A 83 -2.31 16.91 26.08
CA GLY A 83 -2.27 18.23 25.45
C GLY A 83 -0.92 18.62 24.86
N SER A 84 0.09 17.73 24.88
CA SER A 84 1.41 18.00 24.30
C SER A 84 1.34 18.02 22.78
N MET A 85 1.98 19.04 22.20
CA MET A 85 2.03 19.24 20.76
C MET A 85 3.17 18.46 20.11
N HIS A 86 2.85 17.63 19.13
CA HIS A 86 3.82 16.91 18.31
C HIS A 86 3.78 17.46 16.88
N VAL A 87 4.89 18.06 16.44
CA VAL A 87 5.02 18.60 15.08
C VAL A 87 5.71 17.57 14.20
N LEU A 88 5.04 17.12 13.15
CA LEU A 88 5.58 16.19 12.16
C LEU A 88 5.73 16.91 10.83
N LEU A 89 6.89 16.75 10.20
CA LEU A 89 7.12 17.18 8.82
C LEU A 89 6.77 16.03 7.88
N ILE A 90 5.83 16.26 6.97
CA ILE A 90 5.55 15.33 5.89
C ILE A 90 6.47 15.69 4.72
N SER A 91 7.33 14.75 4.32
CA SER A 91 8.19 14.92 3.16
C SER A 91 7.49 14.40 1.90
N TRP A 92 7.96 14.84 0.73
CA TRP A 92 7.53 14.34 -0.58
C TRP A 92 7.64 12.81 -0.73
N ASN A 93 8.47 12.14 0.06
CA ASN A 93 8.59 10.68 0.08
C ASN A 93 7.32 10.01 0.66
N CYS A 94 6.59 10.71 1.54
CA CYS A 94 5.41 10.18 2.21
C CYS A 94 4.15 10.12 1.32
N ILE A 95 4.15 10.75 0.14
CA ILE A 95 3.00 10.82 -0.79
C ILE A 95 2.59 9.45 -1.34
N GLY A 96 3.46 8.45 -1.21
CA GLY A 96 3.18 7.11 -1.76
C GLY A 96 3.34 7.06 -3.28
N TRP A 97 4.13 7.96 -3.86
CA TRP A 97 4.43 7.91 -5.29
C TRP A 97 5.27 6.68 -5.66
N GLN A 98 6.12 6.19 -4.76
CA GLN A 98 6.88 4.94 -4.94
C GLN A 98 5.95 3.71 -5.02
N SER A 99 4.95 3.63 -4.14
CA SER A 99 3.97 2.54 -4.17
C SER A 99 3.07 2.59 -5.41
N LEU A 100 2.80 3.78 -5.96
CA LEU A 100 2.18 3.90 -7.28
C LEU A 100 3.06 3.35 -8.40
N ILE A 101 4.37 3.62 -8.37
CA ILE A 101 5.29 3.04 -9.36
C ILE A 101 5.31 1.51 -9.25
N LEU A 102 5.38 0.96 -8.03
CA LEU A 102 5.30 -0.48 -7.80
C LEU A 102 3.99 -1.07 -8.35
N LEU A 103 2.86 -0.41 -8.12
CA LEU A 103 1.58 -0.80 -8.70
C LEU A 103 1.62 -0.78 -10.24
N LEU A 104 2.15 0.28 -10.85
CA LEU A 104 2.27 0.41 -12.31
C LEU A 104 3.12 -0.72 -12.91
N VAL A 105 4.27 -1.01 -12.28
CA VAL A 105 5.12 -2.14 -12.69
C VAL A 105 4.37 -3.45 -12.54
N SER A 106 3.59 -3.63 -11.48
CA SER A 106 2.80 -4.86 -11.27
C SER A 106 1.71 -5.05 -12.34
N PHE A 107 1.15 -3.99 -12.91
CA PHE A 107 0.20 -4.10 -14.02
C PHE A 107 0.81 -4.72 -15.27
N ILE A 108 2.11 -4.53 -15.51
CA ILE A 108 2.82 -5.11 -16.66
C ILE A 108 2.74 -6.63 -16.64
N SER A 109 2.80 -7.25 -15.46
CA SER A 109 2.71 -8.71 -15.31
C SER A 109 1.27 -9.17 -15.08
N GLY A 110 0.50 -8.49 -14.23
CA GLY A 110 -0.81 -8.97 -13.81
C GLY A 110 -1.97 -8.68 -14.77
N LEU A 111 -1.80 -7.79 -15.75
CA LEU A 111 -2.77 -7.57 -16.84
C LEU A 111 -2.34 -8.24 -18.17
N ARG A 112 -1.34 -9.13 -18.15
CA ARG A 112 -0.94 -9.89 -19.35
C ARG A 112 -2.06 -10.84 -19.74
N GLY A 113 -2.60 -10.67 -20.95
CA GLY A 113 -3.67 -11.51 -21.46
C GLY A 113 -4.72 -10.71 -22.22
N GLY A 114 -5.67 -11.42 -22.83
CA GLY A 114 -6.76 -10.83 -23.64
C GLY A 114 -7.94 -10.30 -22.84
N HIS A 115 -7.72 -9.65 -21.69
CA HIS A 115 -8.81 -9.18 -20.83
C HIS A 115 -9.62 -8.03 -21.47
N PRO A 116 -10.95 -7.98 -21.25
CA PRO A 116 -11.79 -6.91 -21.75
C PRO A 116 -11.39 -5.55 -21.16
N LEU A 117 -11.58 -4.48 -21.95
CA LEU A 117 -11.17 -3.12 -21.58
C LEU A 117 -11.84 -2.65 -20.28
N GLU A 118 -13.11 -3.02 -20.07
CA GLU A 118 -13.86 -2.66 -18.86
C GLU A 118 -13.19 -3.20 -17.59
N SER A 119 -12.86 -4.50 -17.56
CA SER A 119 -12.14 -5.09 -16.41
C SER A 119 -10.78 -4.43 -16.20
N ARG A 120 -10.03 -4.14 -17.27
CA ARG A 120 -8.73 -3.46 -17.15
C ARG A 120 -8.86 -2.08 -16.51
N VAL A 121 -9.85 -1.30 -16.93
CA VAL A 121 -10.12 0.03 -16.36
C VAL A 121 -10.51 -0.08 -14.88
N GLN A 122 -11.37 -1.03 -14.52
CA GLN A 122 -11.74 -1.27 -13.12
C GLN A 122 -10.51 -1.63 -12.27
N VAL A 123 -9.64 -2.53 -12.76
CA VAL A 123 -8.40 -2.92 -12.07
C VAL A 123 -7.50 -1.71 -11.84
N VAL A 124 -7.31 -0.86 -12.86
CA VAL A 124 -6.46 0.33 -12.74
C VAL A 124 -7.05 1.34 -11.74
N ILE A 125 -8.35 1.63 -11.83
CA ILE A 125 -9.01 2.58 -10.92
C ILE A 125 -8.94 2.10 -9.48
N ILE A 126 -9.31 0.85 -9.22
CA ILE A 126 -9.30 0.25 -7.88
C ILE A 126 -7.86 0.19 -7.34
N GLY A 127 -6.89 -0.19 -8.18
CA GLY A 127 -5.49 -0.25 -7.80
C GLY A 127 -4.96 1.13 -7.39
N VAL A 128 -5.15 2.14 -8.23
CA VAL A 128 -4.66 3.50 -7.95
C VAL A 128 -5.36 4.09 -6.72
N ALA A 129 -6.69 4.01 -6.65
CA ALA A 129 -7.46 4.54 -5.53
C ALA A 129 -7.10 3.83 -4.21
N GLY A 130 -6.98 2.50 -4.26
CA GLY A 130 -6.62 1.70 -3.09
C GLY A 130 -5.18 1.96 -2.63
N THR A 131 -4.22 2.09 -3.53
CA THR A 131 -2.84 2.44 -3.18
C THR A 131 -2.74 3.84 -2.57
N MET A 132 -3.46 4.83 -3.11
CA MET A 132 -3.53 6.17 -2.53
C MET A 132 -4.19 6.17 -1.16
N LEU A 133 -5.29 5.43 -0.99
CA LEU A 133 -5.97 5.28 0.30
C LEU A 133 -5.06 4.59 1.33
N LEU A 134 -4.39 3.51 0.95
CA LEU A 134 -3.43 2.81 1.81
C LEU A 134 -2.31 3.75 2.26
N ASN A 135 -1.80 4.60 1.35
CA ASN A 135 -0.80 5.59 1.70
C ASN A 135 -1.32 6.61 2.74
N LEU A 136 -2.50 7.17 2.52
CA LEU A 136 -3.12 8.10 3.48
C LEU A 136 -3.32 7.45 4.85
N LEU A 137 -3.80 6.21 4.88
CA LEU A 137 -3.98 5.44 6.12
C LEU A 137 -2.65 5.15 6.81
N ARG A 138 -1.59 4.84 6.05
CA ARG A 138 -0.24 4.65 6.59
C ARG A 138 0.25 5.90 7.29
N VAL A 139 0.18 7.07 6.63
CA VAL A 139 0.68 8.32 7.22
C VAL A 139 -0.20 8.74 8.41
N ALA A 140 -1.52 8.57 8.33
CA ALA A 140 -2.42 8.78 9.46
C ALA A 140 -2.08 7.86 10.64
N ALA A 141 -1.76 6.59 10.39
CA ALA A 141 -1.33 5.66 11.42
C ALA A 141 -0.01 6.10 12.05
N VAL A 142 1.02 6.49 11.28
CA VAL A 142 2.28 7.04 11.81
C VAL A 142 2.01 8.23 12.74
N ALA A 143 1.16 9.16 12.32
CA ALA A 143 0.80 10.34 13.11
C ALA A 143 0.04 9.98 14.40
N ALA A 144 -0.88 9.02 14.33
CA ALA A 144 -1.58 8.52 15.51
C ALA A 144 -0.64 7.80 16.48
N LEU A 145 0.30 7.00 15.98
CA LEU A 145 1.34 6.34 16.77
C LEU A 145 2.22 7.36 17.48
N ALA A 146 2.65 8.42 16.77
CA ALA A 146 3.44 9.50 17.35
C ALA A 146 2.72 10.17 18.53
N ALA A 147 1.41 10.40 18.42
CA ALA A 147 0.61 11.03 19.46
C ALA A 147 0.25 10.11 20.66
N THR A 148 0.37 8.79 20.50
CA THR A 148 -0.10 7.82 21.52
C THR A 148 1.03 7.05 22.20
N TRP A 149 2.04 6.64 21.44
CA TRP A 149 3.18 5.87 21.92
C TRP A 149 4.53 6.58 21.70
N GLY A 150 4.50 7.80 21.17
CA GLY A 150 5.67 8.64 20.96
C GLY A 150 6.40 8.36 19.65
N GLN A 151 7.52 9.04 19.45
CA GLN A 151 8.21 9.12 18.16
C GLN A 151 8.89 7.81 17.74
N THR A 152 9.47 7.06 18.68
CA THR A 152 10.21 5.82 18.37
C THR A 152 9.34 4.76 17.67
N PRO A 153 8.16 4.37 18.20
CA PRO A 153 7.29 3.42 17.51
C PRO A 153 6.73 3.98 16.19
N ALA A 154 6.52 5.30 16.10
CA ALA A 154 6.07 5.95 14.87
C ALA A 154 7.11 5.83 13.74
N ILE A 155 8.39 6.07 14.04
CA ILE A 155 9.50 5.90 13.07
C ILE A 155 9.63 4.45 12.65
N LEU A 156 9.57 3.51 13.60
CA LEU A 156 9.69 2.08 13.27
C LEU A 156 8.55 1.61 12.36
N PHE A 157 7.33 2.08 12.61
CA PHE A 157 6.19 1.80 11.73
C PHE A 157 6.30 2.50 10.38
N HIS A 158 6.83 3.73 10.36
CA HIS A 158 7.08 4.47 9.12
C HIS A 158 8.07 3.72 8.21
N ASP A 159 9.21 3.29 8.76
CA ASP A 159 10.33 2.73 7.99
C ASP A 159 10.07 1.28 7.54
N TYR A 160 9.42 0.47 8.38
CA TYR A 160 9.21 -0.95 8.09
C TYR A 160 7.74 -1.31 7.87
N GLY A 161 6.85 -0.75 8.69
CA GLY A 161 5.41 -0.99 8.58
C GLY A 161 4.84 -0.53 7.24
N GLY A 162 5.34 0.56 6.70
CA GLY A 162 4.97 1.05 5.36
C GLY A 162 5.21 0.01 4.26
N THR A 163 6.40 -0.59 4.22
CA THR A 163 6.77 -1.61 3.23
C THR A 163 5.91 -2.86 3.38
N VAL A 164 5.71 -3.33 4.62
CA VAL A 164 4.82 -4.46 4.91
C VAL A 164 3.41 -4.21 4.41
N LEU A 165 2.86 -3.01 4.65
CA LEU A 165 1.52 -2.63 4.19
C LEU A 165 1.43 -2.63 2.66
N VAL A 166 2.41 -2.06 1.95
CA VAL A 166 2.41 -1.99 0.49
C VAL A 166 2.54 -3.37 -0.14
N VAL A 167 3.44 -4.22 0.36
CA VAL A 167 3.59 -5.59 -0.15
C VAL A 167 2.32 -6.39 0.11
N GLY A 168 1.81 -6.37 1.34
CA GLY A 168 0.55 -7.04 1.70
C GLY A 168 -0.63 -6.53 0.85
N TRP A 169 -0.69 -5.23 0.60
CA TRP A 169 -1.68 -4.62 -0.29
C TRP A 169 -1.57 -5.14 -1.71
N LEU A 170 -0.38 -5.17 -2.33
CA LEU A 170 -0.21 -5.66 -3.69
C LEU A 170 -0.62 -7.13 -3.83
N PHE A 171 -0.22 -7.99 -2.88
CA PHE A 171 -0.65 -9.39 -2.87
C PHE A 171 -2.18 -9.50 -2.73
N GLY A 172 -2.77 -8.81 -1.75
CA GLY A 172 -4.21 -8.80 -1.53
C GLY A 172 -5.00 -8.27 -2.72
N PHE A 173 -4.54 -7.18 -3.31
CA PHE A 173 -5.08 -6.57 -4.51
C PHE A 173 -5.10 -7.54 -5.68
N TRP A 174 -3.97 -8.19 -5.98
CA TRP A 174 -3.90 -9.13 -7.10
C TRP A 174 -4.74 -10.39 -6.87
N MET A 175 -4.74 -10.93 -5.65
CA MET A 175 -5.64 -12.04 -5.30
C MET A 175 -7.10 -11.63 -5.49
N PHE A 176 -7.46 -10.39 -5.12
CA PHE A 176 -8.81 -9.87 -5.29
C PHE A 176 -9.19 -9.70 -6.77
N VAL A 177 -8.34 -9.03 -7.53
CA VAL A 177 -8.55 -8.79 -8.96
C VAL A 177 -8.70 -10.10 -9.73
N GLN A 178 -7.82 -11.07 -9.50
CA GLN A 178 -7.85 -12.36 -10.20
C GLN A 178 -9.10 -13.17 -9.85
N ARG A 179 -9.60 -13.06 -8.61
CA ARG A 179 -10.73 -13.86 -8.15
C ARG A 179 -12.09 -13.29 -8.55
N TRP A 180 -12.21 -11.96 -8.62
CA TRP A 180 -13.51 -11.28 -8.74
C TRP A 180 -13.65 -10.35 -9.94
N ILE A 181 -12.56 -9.81 -10.52
CA ILE A 181 -12.66 -8.79 -11.58
C ILE A 181 -12.26 -9.36 -12.95
N LEU A 182 -11.15 -10.11 -13.00
CA LEU A 182 -10.69 -10.70 -14.25
C LEU A 182 -11.54 -11.93 -14.56
N PRO A 183 -12.05 -12.05 -15.80
CA PRO A 183 -12.69 -13.29 -16.25
C PRO A 183 -11.69 -14.44 -16.16
N ALA A 184 -12.14 -15.63 -15.75
CA ALA A 184 -11.33 -16.84 -15.82
C ALA A 184 -10.81 -17.03 -17.26
N ASP A 185 -9.53 -17.35 -17.40
CA ASP A 185 -8.95 -17.60 -18.71
C ASP A 185 -9.74 -18.73 -19.40
N ARG A 186 -10.18 -18.48 -20.65
CA ARG A 186 -10.94 -19.41 -21.50
C ARG A 186 -10.24 -20.78 -21.68
N SER A 187 -8.97 -20.90 -21.30
CA SER A 187 -8.19 -22.14 -21.25
C SER A 187 -8.85 -23.22 -20.37
N GLU A 188 -9.48 -22.85 -19.24
CA GLU A 188 -10.17 -23.82 -18.36
C GLU A 188 -11.52 -24.27 -18.95
N GLU A 189 -12.13 -23.44 -19.80
CA GLU A 189 -13.42 -23.74 -20.45
C GLU A 189 -13.26 -24.75 -21.60
N LEU A 190 -12.07 -24.79 -22.23
CA LEU A 190 -11.74 -25.77 -23.28
C LEU A 190 -11.33 -27.15 -22.74
N GLU A 191 -10.83 -27.23 -21.50
CA GLU A 191 -10.46 -28.51 -20.87
C GLU A 191 -11.64 -29.16 -20.11
N THR A 192 -12.67 -28.38 -19.78
CA THR A 192 -13.92 -28.87 -19.15
C THR A 192 -15.05 -29.14 -20.13
N ALA A 193 -14.89 -28.81 -21.42
CA ALA A 193 -15.79 -29.30 -22.46
C ALA A 193 -15.60 -30.83 -22.54
N PRO A 194 -16.62 -31.65 -22.23
CA PRO A 194 -16.52 -33.08 -22.48
C PRO A 194 -16.21 -33.24 -23.96
N ALA A 195 -15.15 -33.99 -24.27
CA ALA A 195 -14.89 -34.48 -25.61
C ALA A 195 -16.17 -35.19 -26.07
N CYS A 196 -17.00 -34.46 -26.83
CA CYS A 196 -18.16 -35.00 -27.49
C CYS A 196 -17.61 -35.91 -28.57
N ILE A 197 -17.40 -37.16 -28.20
CA ILE A 197 -17.29 -38.28 -29.11
C ILE A 197 -18.59 -38.27 -29.92
N GLN A 198 -18.52 -37.80 -31.17
CA GLN A 198 -19.10 -38.45 -32.36
C GLN A 198 -18.81 -37.63 -33.63
#